data_AF-A0A379S7I4-F1
#
_entry.id   AF-A0A379S7I4-F1
#
_cell.length_a   1.000
_cell.length_b   1.000
_cell.length_c   1.000
_cell.angle_alpha   90.00
_cell.angle_beta   90.00
_cell.angle_gamma   90.00
#
_symmetry.space_group_name_H-M   'P 1'
#
loop_
_entity.id
_entity.type
_entity.pdbx_description
1 polymer ?
#
loop_
_entity_poly.entity_id
_entity_poly.type
_entity_poly.pdbx_seq_one_letter_code
_entity_poly.pdbx_strand_id
1 'polypeptide(L)'
;MPRSSVIRPSLDTAKTNLEYTRIVAPMAGEVTQITTLQGQTVIAAQQAPNILTLADMSTMLVKAQVSEADVIHLRPGQKAWFTIPGDPQTRYEGVLKDILPTPEKVNDAIFYYAPV
;
A
#
# COMPACT_ATOMS: atom_id res chain seq x y z
N MET A 1 33.11 38.50 -13.47
CA MET A 1 33.32 37.06 -13.19
C MET A 1 32.27 36.57 -12.20
N PRO A 2 31.25 35.78 -12.59
CA PRO A 2 30.33 35.17 -11.62
C PRO A 2 30.63 33.66 -11.52
N ARG A 3 31.53 33.25 -10.61
CA ARG A 3 31.75 31.81 -10.29
C ARG A 3 31.15 31.38 -8.95
N SER A 4 30.51 32.28 -8.20
CA SER A 4 30.03 31.98 -6.83
C SER A 4 28.59 31.47 -6.74
N SER A 5 27.72 31.77 -7.72
CA SER A 5 26.29 31.37 -7.65
C SER A 5 26.03 29.89 -7.92
N VAL A 6 26.96 29.19 -8.59
CA VAL A 6 26.83 27.76 -8.93
C VAL A 6 27.33 26.83 -7.82
N ILE A 7 28.16 27.29 -6.87
CA ILE A 7 28.75 26.40 -5.85
C ILE A 7 27.73 26.03 -4.77
N ARG A 8 26.84 26.97 -4.40
CA ARG A 8 25.79 26.74 -3.41
C ARG A 8 24.78 25.67 -3.85
N PRO A 9 24.20 25.73 -5.07
CA PRO A 9 23.31 24.68 -5.54
C PRO A 9 24.03 23.33 -5.69
N SER A 10 25.31 23.31 -6.10
CA SER A 10 26.08 22.05 -6.15
C SER A 10 26.30 21.42 -4.77
N LEU A 11 26.56 22.22 -3.73
CA LEU A 11 26.71 21.74 -2.36
C LEU A 11 25.38 21.19 -1.81
N ASP A 12 24.27 21.85 -2.14
CA ASP A 12 22.94 21.44 -1.71
C ASP A 12 22.50 20.13 -2.38
N THR A 13 22.80 19.98 -3.69
CA THR A 13 22.60 18.71 -4.42
C THR A 13 23.46 17.58 -3.85
N ALA A 14 24.72 17.85 -3.51
CA ALA A 14 25.60 16.84 -2.91
C ALA A 14 25.10 16.37 -1.53
N LYS A 15 24.55 17.28 -0.72
CA LYS A 15 23.92 16.93 0.56
C LYS A 15 22.66 16.10 0.38
N THR A 16 21.79 16.49 -0.55
CA THR A 16 20.56 15.76 -0.86
C THR A 16 20.87 14.33 -1.35
N ASN A 17 21.89 14.17 -2.19
CA ASN A 17 22.34 12.85 -2.63
C ASN A 17 22.88 11.97 -1.48
N LEU A 18 23.52 12.58 -0.48
CA LEU A 18 23.95 11.86 0.73
C LEU A 18 22.73 11.43 1.56
N GLU A 19 21.71 12.28 1.70
CA GLU A 19 20.47 11.92 2.40
C GLU A 19 19.77 10.73 1.75
N TYR A 20 19.75 10.64 0.40
CA TYR A 20 19.20 9.47 -0.31
C TYR A 20 19.95 8.15 -0.07
N THR A 21 21.15 8.19 0.52
CA THR A 21 21.85 6.95 0.93
C THR A 21 21.27 6.34 2.20
N ARG A 22 20.50 7.12 2.98
CA ARG A 22 19.82 6.66 4.19
C ARG A 22 18.35 6.39 3.89
N ILE A 23 17.96 5.12 3.95
CA ILE A 23 16.56 4.74 3.81
C ILE A 23 15.86 4.99 5.16
N VAL A 24 14.90 5.91 5.17
CA VAL A 24 14.05 6.20 6.33
C VAL A 24 12.63 5.69 6.06
N ALA A 25 11.94 5.27 7.12
CA ALA A 25 10.55 4.83 7.01
C ALA A 25 9.65 6.03 6.66
N PRO A 26 8.83 5.96 5.59
CA PRO A 26 7.92 7.06 5.22
C PRO A 26 6.72 7.17 6.16
N MET A 27 6.39 6.11 6.89
CA MET A 27 5.26 6.05 7.83
C MET A 27 5.60 5.14 9.02
N ALA A 28 4.91 5.35 10.14
CA ALA A 28 4.93 4.40 11.26
C ALA A 28 4.16 3.13 10.87
N GLY A 29 4.66 1.97 11.27
CA GLY A 29 4.08 0.68 10.96
C GLY A 29 5.05 -0.45 11.30
N GLU A 30 4.65 -1.68 10.99
CA GLU A 30 5.45 -2.87 11.17
C GLU A 30 6.09 -3.30 9.84
N VAL A 31 7.29 -3.87 9.91
CA VAL A 31 7.98 -4.41 8.73
C VAL A 31 7.34 -5.76 8.39
N THR A 32 6.58 -5.80 7.29
CA THR A 32 5.89 -7.03 6.85
C THR A 32 6.78 -7.92 6.00
N GLN A 33 7.68 -7.33 5.21
CA GLN A 33 8.58 -8.07 4.34
C GLN A 33 9.89 -7.34 4.13
N ILE A 34 11.00 -8.08 4.20
CA ILE A 34 12.32 -7.62 3.78
C ILE A 34 12.62 -8.28 2.44
N THR A 35 12.61 -7.48 1.37
CA THR A 35 12.76 -8.00 0.00
C THR A 35 14.23 -8.01 -0.43
N THR A 36 15.03 -7.06 0.05
CA THR A 36 16.47 -7.00 -0.24
C THR A 36 17.27 -7.31 1.03
N LEU A 37 18.19 -8.26 0.93
CA LEU A 37 19.07 -8.64 2.03
C LEU A 37 20.30 -7.73 2.10
N GLN A 38 20.84 -7.57 3.31
CA GLN A 38 22.07 -6.82 3.52
C GLN A 38 23.21 -7.43 2.68
N GLY A 39 23.89 -6.58 1.89
CA GLY A 39 25.00 -6.98 1.03
C GLY A 39 24.62 -7.29 -0.43
N GLN A 40 23.33 -7.24 -0.78
CA GLN A 40 22.91 -7.32 -2.19
C GLN A 40 23.14 -5.99 -2.91
N THR A 41 23.72 -6.05 -4.10
CA THR A 41 23.87 -4.89 -4.99
C THR A 41 22.52 -4.54 -5.61
N VAL A 42 22.02 -3.34 -5.33
CA VAL A 42 20.80 -2.81 -5.94
C VAL A 42 21.15 -1.72 -6.96
N ILE A 43 20.50 -1.76 -8.12
CA ILE A 43 20.66 -0.75 -9.18
C ILE A 43 19.34 0.02 -9.28
N ALA A 44 19.33 1.27 -8.81
CA ALA A 44 18.15 2.14 -8.81
C ALA A 44 17.98 2.98 -10.08
N ALA A 45 18.69 2.65 -11.17
CA ALA A 45 18.75 3.47 -12.37
C ALA A 45 17.50 3.40 -13.27
N GLN A 46 16.75 2.30 -13.23
CA GLN A 46 15.59 2.08 -14.13
C GLN A 46 14.30 1.77 -13.38
N GLN A 47 14.38 1.06 -12.25
CA GLN A 47 13.26 0.84 -11.34
C GLN A 47 13.74 1.06 -9.91
N ALA A 48 12.91 1.70 -9.08
CA ALA A 48 13.19 1.84 -7.67
C ALA A 48 13.14 0.44 -7.01
N PRO A 49 14.24 -0.04 -6.40
CA PRO A 49 14.26 -1.35 -5.79
C PRO A 49 13.35 -1.36 -4.55
N ASN A 50 12.54 -2.41 -4.40
CA ASN A 50 11.81 -2.60 -3.15
C ASN A 50 12.76 -3.20 -2.10
N ILE A 51 13.13 -2.40 -1.11
CA ILE A 51 14.04 -2.81 -0.04
C ILE A 51 13.27 -3.49 1.09
N LEU A 52 12.20 -2.83 1.54
CA LEU A 52 11.34 -3.27 2.64
C LEU A 52 9.90 -2.82 2.40
N THR A 53 8.96 -3.63 2.84
CA THR A 53 7.54 -3.30 2.85
C THR A 53 7.12 -3.02 4.29
N LEU A 54 6.52 -1.85 4.52
CA LEU A 54 5.92 -1.44 5.79
C LEU A 54 4.39 -1.48 5.67
N ALA A 55 3.72 -1.98 6.71
CA ALA A 55 2.27 -1.88 6.80
C ALA A 55 1.86 -1.44 8.21
N ASP A 56 0.84 -0.58 8.28
CA ASP A 56 0.15 -0.29 9.54
C ASP A 56 -0.88 -1.41 9.78
N MET A 57 -0.68 -2.18 10.84
CA MET A 57 -1.56 -3.29 11.24
C MET A 57 -2.61 -2.87 12.28
N SER A 58 -2.62 -1.60 12.71
CA SER A 58 -3.57 -1.09 13.71
C SER A 58 -5.01 -1.04 13.18
N THR A 59 -5.17 -0.91 11.86
CA THR A 59 -6.47 -0.92 11.18
C THR A 59 -6.41 -1.87 9.99
N MET A 60 -7.22 -2.92 10.05
CA MET A 60 -7.36 -3.86 8.94
C MET A 60 -8.49 -3.42 8.03
N LEU A 61 -8.22 -3.37 6.73
CA LEU A 61 -9.23 -3.08 5.70
C LEU A 61 -9.56 -4.38 4.98
N VAL A 62 -10.81 -4.81 5.07
CA VAL A 62 -11.25 -6.05 4.44
C VAL A 62 -11.81 -5.73 3.06
N LYS A 63 -11.16 -6.23 2.02
CA LYS A 63 -11.64 -6.12 0.65
C LYS A 63 -12.60 -7.28 0.36
N ALA A 64 -13.90 -7.06 0.57
CA ALA A 64 -14.90 -8.04 0.18
C ALA A 64 -15.04 -8.05 -1.34
N GLN A 65 -14.90 -9.23 -1.96
CA GLN A 65 -15.10 -9.42 -3.38
C GLN A 65 -16.58 -9.76 -3.63
N VAL A 66 -17.27 -8.91 -4.39
CA VAL A 66 -18.72 -9.00 -4.63
C VAL A 66 -18.98 -9.17 -6.11
N SER A 67 -19.89 -10.07 -6.48
CA SER A 67 -20.26 -10.29 -7.88
C SER A 67 -20.92 -9.04 -8.48
N GLU A 68 -20.71 -8.79 -9.78
CA GLU A 68 -21.39 -7.72 -10.53
C GLU A 68 -22.92 -7.78 -10.40
N ALA A 69 -23.49 -8.99 -10.30
CA ALA A 69 -24.94 -9.13 -10.12
C ALA A 69 -25.43 -8.58 -8.77
N ASP A 70 -24.60 -8.67 -7.74
CA ASP A 70 -24.97 -8.31 -6.37
C ASP A 70 -24.60 -6.85 -6.02
N VAL A 71 -23.62 -6.26 -6.71
CA VAL A 71 -23.12 -4.89 -6.42
C VAL A 71 -24.22 -3.83 -6.50
N ILE A 72 -25.25 -4.06 -7.32
CA ILE A 72 -26.41 -3.14 -7.51
C ILE A 72 -27.21 -2.97 -6.20
N HIS A 73 -27.18 -3.97 -5.32
CA HIS A 73 -27.89 -3.95 -4.05
C HIS A 73 -27.05 -3.39 -2.89
N LEU A 74 -25.74 -3.26 -3.09
CA LEU A 74 -24.84 -2.73 -2.07
C LEU A 74 -24.92 -1.21 -2.02
N ARG A 75 -24.85 -0.65 -0.81
CA ARG A 75 -24.79 0.78 -0.56
C ARG A 75 -23.77 1.10 0.52
N PRO A 76 -22.95 2.16 0.35
CA PRO A 76 -22.11 2.67 1.43
C PRO A 76 -22.92 2.88 2.71
N GLY A 77 -22.35 2.51 3.86
CA GLY A 77 -23.03 2.56 5.16
C GLY A 77 -23.81 1.28 5.54
N GLN A 78 -23.85 0.26 4.67
CA GLN A 78 -24.44 -1.03 5.04
C GLN A 78 -23.59 -1.74 6.10
N LYS A 79 -24.27 -2.29 7.11
CA LYS A 79 -23.63 -3.13 8.12
C LYS A 79 -23.30 -4.48 7.51
N ALA A 80 -22.06 -4.90 7.63
CA ALA A 80 -21.57 -6.20 7.21
C ALA A 80 -20.87 -6.87 8.39
N TRP A 81 -20.77 -8.19 8.34
CA TRP A 81 -19.96 -8.94 9.28
C TRP A 81 -19.21 -10.03 8.54
N PHE A 82 -18.02 -10.36 9.03
CA PHE A 82 -17.20 -11.44 8.49
C PHE A 82 -16.64 -12.29 9.62
N THR A 83 -16.26 -13.51 9.30
CA THR A 83 -15.53 -14.42 10.19
C THR A 83 -14.23 -14.81 9.53
N ILE A 84 -13.27 -15.25 10.34
CA ILE A 84 -11.98 -15.72 9.85
C ILE A 84 -12.01 -17.25 9.90
N PRO A 85 -11.53 -17.98 8.87
CA PRO A 85 -11.54 -19.45 8.90
C PRO A 85 -10.85 -20.07 10.12
N GLY A 86 -9.86 -19.39 10.69
CA GLY A 86 -9.17 -19.79 11.93
C GLY A 86 -9.99 -19.56 13.21
N ASP A 87 -11.03 -18.75 13.18
CA ASP A 87 -11.96 -18.53 14.29
C ASP A 87 -13.40 -18.27 13.78
N PRO A 88 -14.14 -19.34 13.47
CA PRO A 88 -15.50 -19.21 12.92
C PRO A 88 -16.54 -18.72 13.94
N GLN A 89 -16.23 -18.73 15.24
CA GLN A 89 -17.17 -18.33 16.30
C GLN A 89 -17.19 -16.81 16.49
N THR A 90 -16.06 -16.14 16.22
CA THR A 90 -15.95 -14.69 16.36
C THR A 90 -16.42 -13.99 15.09
N ARG A 91 -17.46 -13.16 15.24
CA ARG A 91 -17.96 -12.27 14.18
C ARG A 91 -17.33 -10.89 14.32
N TYR A 92 -16.68 -10.46 13.26
CA TYR A 92 -16.17 -9.11 13.12
C TYR A 92 -17.21 -8.27 12.39
N GLU A 93 -17.79 -7.31 13.08
CA GLU A 93 -18.73 -6.36 12.49
C GLU A 93 -17.98 -5.18 11.88
N GLY A 94 -18.46 -4.72 10.73
CA GLY A 94 -17.92 -3.55 10.05
C GLY A 94 -18.99 -2.85 9.22
N VAL A 95 -18.64 -1.71 8.67
CA VAL A 95 -19.54 -0.90 7.85
C VAL A 95 -18.90 -0.72 6.50
N LEU A 96 -19.63 -1.06 5.45
CA LEU A 96 -19.18 -0.86 4.08
C LEU A 96 -18.85 0.62 3.86
N LYS A 97 -17.58 0.94 3.63
CA LYS A 97 -17.14 2.33 3.42
C LYS A 97 -17.50 2.83 2.04
N ASP A 98 -17.16 2.06 1.03
CA ASP A 98 -17.36 2.43 -0.37
C ASP A 98 -17.38 1.19 -1.26
N ILE A 99 -17.69 1.38 -2.54
CA ILE A 99 -17.60 0.35 -3.57
C ILE A 99 -16.63 0.86 -4.64
N LEU A 100 -15.51 0.16 -4.81
CA LEU A 100 -14.49 0.55 -5.78
C LEU A 100 -15.05 0.40 -7.21
N PRO A 101 -14.99 1.45 -8.05
CA PRO A 101 -15.58 1.43 -9.38
C PRO A 101 -14.79 0.60 -10.38
N THR A 102 -13.58 0.16 -10.02
CA THR A 102 -12.71 -0.65 -10.87
C THR A 102 -13.02 -2.14 -10.63
N PRO A 103 -13.65 -2.85 -11.58
CA PRO A 103 -13.90 -4.27 -11.43
C PRO A 103 -12.65 -5.11 -11.71
N GLU A 104 -12.62 -6.31 -11.15
CA GLU A 104 -11.63 -7.35 -11.43
C GLU A 104 -12.31 -8.55 -12.11
N LYS A 105 -11.72 -9.03 -13.20
CA LYS A 105 -12.21 -10.20 -13.94
C LYS A 105 -11.44 -11.44 -13.49
N VAL A 106 -12.13 -12.41 -12.88
CA VAL A 106 -11.56 -13.70 -12.46
C VAL A 106 -12.36 -14.82 -13.11
N ASN A 107 -11.71 -15.62 -13.96
CA ASN A 107 -12.34 -16.76 -14.66
C ASN A 107 -13.67 -16.42 -15.34
N ASP A 108 -13.69 -15.35 -16.14
CA ASP A 108 -14.88 -14.83 -16.83
C ASP A 108 -16.01 -14.27 -15.95
N ALA A 109 -15.85 -14.26 -14.62
CA ALA A 109 -16.72 -13.54 -13.71
C ALA A 109 -16.16 -12.15 -13.37
N ILE A 110 -17.04 -11.15 -13.32
CA ILE A 110 -16.72 -9.76 -12.96
C ILE A 110 -17.03 -9.55 -11.48
N PHE A 111 -16.05 -9.03 -10.74
CA PHE A 111 -16.17 -8.75 -9.32
C PHE A 111 -15.83 -7.29 -9.00
N TYR A 112 -16.50 -6.74 -8.01
CA TYR A 112 -16.25 -5.42 -7.44
C TYR A 112 -15.70 -5.56 -6.01
N TYR A 113 -14.81 -4.65 -5.63
CA TYR A 113 -14.26 -4.62 -4.27
C TYR A 113 -15.01 -3.64 -3.39
N ALA A 114 -15.48 -4.15 -2.26
CA ALA A 114 -16.30 -3.43 -1.30
C ALA A 114 -15.55 -3.39 0.05
N PRO A 115 -14.73 -2.36 0.32
CA PRO A 115 -14.00 -2.24 1.59
C PRO A 115 -14.94 -2.07 2.80
N VAL A 116 -14.74 -2.93 3.81
CA VAL A 116 -15.42 -2.90 5.11
C VAL A 116 -14.41 -2.56 6.21
#